data_AF-A0AA37X0A3-F1
#
_entry.id   AF-A0AA37X0A3-F1
#
_cell.length_a   1.000
_cell.length_b   1.000
_cell.length_c   1.000
_cell.angle_alpha   90.00
_cell.angle_beta   90.00
_cell.angle_gamma   90.00
#
_symmetry.space_group_name_H-M   'P 1'
#
loop_
_entity.id
_entity.type
_entity.pdbx_description
1 polymer ?
#
loop_
_entity_poly.entity_id
_entity_poly.type
_entity_poly.pdbx_seq_one_letter_code
_entity_poly.pdbx_strand_id
1 'polypeptide(L)'
;MAVNSSPTRKQGEIGFAAVLLAVAGAAFLGAGDYPGASGTYPRVFAICLGICAMLVILRAVMQSAPGDDAPFFTHLGRFLLGFGVLGFYILAIDTIGYVIPSLILGIALPLALRFRDLRMAVLASFATMAFILVVFVVILKRPLPADVLDPLLGMLR
;
A
#
# COMPACT_ATOMS: atom_id res chain seq x y z
N MET A 1 2.02 -38.99 -6.24
CA MET A 1 1.79 -37.93 -7.24
C MET A 1 1.30 -36.70 -6.48
N ALA A 2 2.21 -35.78 -6.12
CA ALA A 2 1.81 -34.54 -5.46
C ALA A 2 1.27 -33.60 -6.54
N VAL A 3 -0.04 -33.47 -6.62
CA VAL A 3 -0.68 -32.38 -7.38
C VAL A 3 -0.28 -31.10 -6.65
N ASN A 4 0.78 -30.43 -7.10
CA ASN A 4 1.09 -29.09 -6.65
C ASN A 4 0.00 -28.18 -7.20
N SER A 5 -1.09 -28.03 -6.45
CA SER A 5 -2.25 -27.19 -6.74
C SER A 5 -1.95 -25.72 -6.48
N SER A 6 -0.77 -25.26 -6.90
CA SER A 6 -0.45 -23.84 -6.86
C SER A 6 -1.28 -23.16 -7.94
N PRO A 7 -2.07 -22.12 -7.62
CA PRO A 7 -2.81 -21.39 -8.64
C PRO A 7 -1.83 -20.90 -9.71
N THR A 8 -2.23 -21.04 -10.97
CA THR A 8 -1.44 -20.52 -12.09
C THR A 8 -1.35 -19.00 -11.96
N ARG A 9 -0.29 -18.40 -12.49
CA ARG A 9 -0.09 -16.96 -12.42
C ARG A 9 -1.32 -16.17 -12.87
N LYS A 10 -1.94 -16.60 -13.98
CA LYS A 10 -3.18 -16.01 -14.51
C LYS A 10 -4.33 -16.08 -13.51
N GLN A 11 -4.56 -17.25 -12.89
CA GLN A 11 -5.60 -17.42 -11.87
C GLN A 11 -5.35 -16.55 -10.64
N GLY A 12 -4.09 -16.46 -10.20
CA GLY A 12 -3.70 -15.61 -9.07
C GLY A 12 -3.84 -14.13 -9.37
N GLU A 13 -3.47 -13.65 -10.57
CA GLU A 13 -3.65 -12.26 -10.99
C GLU A 13 -5.13 -11.87 -11.04
N ILE A 14 -5.98 -12.72 -11.62
CA ILE A 14 -7.44 -12.51 -11.66
C ILE A 14 -8.03 -12.53 -10.25
N GLY A 15 -7.66 -13.52 -9.43
CA GLY A 15 -8.15 -13.64 -8.06
C GLY A 15 -7.75 -12.43 -7.21
N PHE A 16 -6.49 -12.00 -7.30
CA PHE A 16 -6.01 -10.81 -6.61
C PHE A 16 -6.73 -9.54 -7.07
N ALA A 17 -6.88 -9.35 -8.38
CA ALA A 17 -7.59 -8.19 -8.92
C ALA A 17 -9.08 -8.20 -8.54
N ALA A 18 -9.72 -9.36 -8.49
CA ALA A 18 -11.11 -9.48 -8.02
C ALA A 18 -11.24 -9.09 -6.54
N VAL A 19 -10.30 -9.51 -5.69
CA VAL A 19 -10.25 -9.08 -4.28
C VAL A 19 -10.02 -7.58 -4.18
N LEU A 20 -9.07 -7.01 -4.95
CA LEU A 20 -8.84 -5.57 -4.98
C LEU A 20 -10.09 -4.79 -5.41
N LEU A 21 -10.81 -5.29 -6.41
CA LEU A 21 -12.06 -4.67 -6.89
C LEU A 21 -13.14 -4.71 -5.80
N ALA A 22 -13.27 -5.82 -5.07
CA ALA A 22 -14.20 -5.93 -3.95
C ALA A 22 -13.84 -4.98 -2.80
N VAL A 23 -12.54 -4.90 -2.44
CA VAL A 23 -12.03 -3.96 -1.42
C VAL A 23 -12.26 -2.51 -1.85
N ALA A 24 -12.02 -2.18 -3.12
CA ALA A 24 -12.29 -0.85 -3.67
C ALA A 24 -13.78 -0.51 -3.57
N GLY A 25 -14.68 -1.44 -3.91
CA GLY A 25 -16.12 -1.27 -3.75
C GLY A 25 -16.53 -1.03 -2.29
N ALA A 26 -16.02 -1.85 -1.37
CA ALA A 26 -16.28 -1.70 0.07
C ALA A 26 -15.76 -0.35 0.59
N ALA A 27 -14.55 0.05 0.21
CA ALA A 27 -13.96 1.33 0.59
C ALA A 27 -14.75 2.52 0.03
N PHE A 28 -15.24 2.44 -1.21
CA PHE A 28 -16.06 3.50 -1.82
C PHE A 28 -17.39 3.70 -1.07
N LEU A 29 -18.04 2.59 -0.71
CA LEU A 29 -19.28 2.60 0.05
C LEU A 29 -19.05 3.15 1.47
N GLY A 30 -18.09 2.61 2.21
CA GLY A 30 -17.78 3.04 3.58
C GLY A 30 -17.27 4.49 3.67
N ALA A 31 -16.55 4.96 2.65
CA ALA A 31 -16.13 6.36 2.58
C ALA A 31 -17.32 7.34 2.38
N GLY A 32 -18.48 6.83 1.98
CA GLY A 32 -19.69 7.62 1.79
C GLY A 32 -20.32 8.18 3.04
N ASP A 33 -20.03 7.58 4.18
CA ASP A 33 -20.56 7.98 5.46
C ASP A 33 -19.79 9.19 6.07
N TYR A 34 -18.66 9.57 5.46
CA TYR A 34 -17.80 10.64 5.96
C TYR A 34 -18.05 11.96 5.20
N PRO A 35 -18.29 13.08 5.91
CA PRO A 35 -18.54 14.36 5.28
C PRO A 35 -17.28 15.02 4.71
N GLY A 36 -17.48 15.80 3.65
CA GLY A 36 -16.46 16.66 3.04
C GLY A 36 -15.27 15.90 2.46
N ALA A 37 -14.09 16.51 2.56
CA ALA A 37 -12.84 15.97 2.02
C ALA A 37 -12.50 14.57 2.55
N SER A 38 -12.86 14.28 3.80
CA SER A 38 -12.59 13.00 4.46
C SER A 38 -13.30 11.82 3.80
N GLY A 39 -14.44 12.03 3.13
CA GLY A 39 -15.10 11.02 2.30
C GLY A 39 -14.71 11.09 0.82
N THR A 40 -14.48 12.29 0.28
CA THR A 40 -14.14 12.46 -1.14
C THR A 40 -12.79 11.85 -1.49
N TYR A 41 -11.75 12.03 -0.68
CA TYR A 41 -10.40 11.50 -0.98
C TYR A 41 -10.40 9.97 -1.09
N PRO A 42 -10.87 9.19 -0.08
CA PRO A 42 -10.90 7.74 -0.18
C PRO A 42 -11.76 7.24 -1.34
N ARG A 43 -12.86 7.92 -1.69
CA ARG A 43 -13.70 7.56 -2.85
C ARG A 43 -12.96 7.68 -4.17
N VAL A 44 -12.21 8.76 -4.38
CA VAL A 44 -11.41 8.93 -5.61
C VAL A 44 -10.35 7.83 -5.70
N PHE A 45 -9.64 7.55 -4.61
CA PHE A 45 -8.66 6.45 -4.57
C PHE A 45 -9.32 5.08 -4.82
N ALA A 46 -10.49 4.83 -4.24
CA ALA A 46 -11.24 3.60 -4.48
C ALA A 46 -11.66 3.46 -5.95
N ILE A 47 -12.09 4.53 -6.61
CA ILE A 47 -12.40 4.52 -8.06
C ILE A 47 -11.14 4.20 -8.86
N CYS A 48 -10.03 4.90 -8.61
CA CYS A 48 -8.76 4.64 -9.31
C CYS A 48 -8.31 3.18 -9.12
N LEU A 49 -8.38 2.67 -7.89
CA LEU A 49 -8.04 1.29 -7.57
C LEU A 49 -8.95 0.29 -8.31
N GLY A 50 -10.26 0.57 -8.35
CA GLY A 50 -11.24 -0.23 -9.08
C GLY A 50 -10.95 -0.25 -10.59
N ILE A 51 -10.61 0.89 -11.19
CA ILE A 51 -10.21 0.97 -12.59
C ILE A 51 -8.95 0.13 -12.84
N CYS A 52 -7.92 0.27 -12.01
CA CYS A 52 -6.70 -0.53 -12.13
C CYS A 52 -6.99 -2.04 -12.02
N ALA A 53 -7.83 -2.46 -11.07
CA ALA A 53 -8.24 -3.85 -10.91
C ALA A 53 -8.99 -4.38 -12.13
N MET A 54 -9.93 -3.60 -12.67
CA MET A 54 -10.66 -3.94 -13.91
C MET A 54 -9.72 -4.09 -15.10
N LEU A 55 -8.74 -3.18 -15.25
CA LEU A 55 -7.75 -3.27 -16.32
C LEU A 55 -6.87 -4.52 -16.20
N VAL A 56 -6.50 -4.93 -14.99
CA VAL A 56 -5.75 -6.17 -14.74
C VAL A 56 -6.58 -7.39 -15.14
N ILE A 57 -7.85 -7.47 -14.72
CA ILE A 57 -8.75 -8.57 -15.09
C ILE A 57 -8.93 -8.63 -16.60
N LEU A 58 -9.24 -7.49 -17.22
CA LEU A 58 -9.46 -7.40 -18.67
C LEU A 58 -8.21 -7.85 -19.43
N ARG A 59 -7.02 -7.38 -19.01
CA ARG A 59 -5.75 -7.79 -19.61
C ARG A 59 -5.52 -9.29 -19.47
N ALA A 60 -5.72 -9.86 -18.28
CA ALA A 60 -5.51 -11.28 -18.01
C ALA A 60 -6.48 -12.18 -18.80
N VAL A 61 -7.70 -11.71 -19.06
CA VAL A 61 -8.69 -12.44 -19.87
C VAL A 61 -8.37 -12.32 -21.37
N MET A 62 -8.06 -11.12 -21.85
CA MET A 62 -7.83 -10.85 -23.27
C MET A 62 -6.47 -11.33 -23.78
N GLN A 63 -5.46 -11.41 -22.93
CA GLN A 63 -4.11 -11.81 -23.31
C GLN A 63 -3.77 -13.12 -22.61
N SER A 64 -3.36 -14.13 -23.39
CA SER A 64 -2.65 -15.28 -22.84
C SER A 64 -1.16 -15.04 -23.04
N ALA A 65 -0.42 -14.87 -21.97
CA ALA A 65 1.00 -14.56 -22.04
C ALA A 65 1.84 -15.85 -21.97
N PRO A 66 3.00 -15.90 -22.65
CA PRO A 66 3.97 -16.96 -22.41
C PRO A 66 4.33 -16.98 -20.92
N GLY A 67 4.10 -18.11 -20.25
CA GLY A 67 4.32 -18.25 -18.80
C GLY A 67 3.08 -18.03 -17.93
N ASP A 68 1.86 -18.05 -18.48
CA ASP A 68 0.62 -18.09 -17.68
C ASP A 68 0.56 -19.31 -16.74
N ASP A 69 1.22 -20.41 -17.12
CA ASP A 69 1.37 -21.63 -16.32
C ASP A 69 2.45 -21.53 -15.22
N ALA A 70 3.20 -20.42 -15.17
CA ALA A 70 4.16 -20.19 -14.11
C ALA A 70 3.45 -20.16 -12.74
N PRO A 71 4.13 -20.57 -11.66
CA PRO A 71 3.57 -20.47 -10.32
C PRO A 71 3.32 -19.00 -9.96
N PHE A 72 2.14 -18.70 -9.42
CA PHE A 72 1.79 -17.35 -8.96
C PHE A 72 2.74 -16.83 -7.86
N PHE A 73 3.16 -17.72 -6.95
CA PHE A 73 4.12 -17.37 -5.90
C PHE A 73 5.51 -17.97 -6.18
N THR A 74 6.46 -17.11 -6.54
CA THR A 74 7.88 -17.49 -6.60
C THR A 74 8.54 -17.45 -5.22
N HIS A 75 8.12 -16.52 -4.34
CA HIS A 75 8.71 -16.30 -3.03
C HIS A 75 7.65 -15.98 -1.96
N LEU A 76 6.85 -16.97 -1.57
CA LEU A 76 5.75 -16.81 -0.60
C LEU A 76 6.22 -16.21 0.74
N GLY A 77 7.39 -16.60 1.24
CA GLY A 77 7.92 -16.05 2.50
C GLY A 77 8.18 -14.55 2.47
N ARG A 78 8.67 -14.01 1.33
CA ARG A 78 8.89 -12.56 1.17
C ARG A 78 7.57 -11.80 1.02
N PHE A 79 6.60 -12.42 0.36
CA PHE A 79 5.24 -11.89 0.26
C PHE A 79 4.61 -11.75 1.65
N LEU A 80 4.63 -12.82 2.46
CA LEU A 80 4.12 -12.80 3.83
C LEU A 80 4.89 -11.83 4.74
N LEU A 81 6.21 -11.71 4.54
CA LEU A 81 7.02 -10.72 5.25
C LEU A 81 6.52 -9.30 4.97
N GLY A 82 6.17 -8.97 3.73
CA GLY A 82 5.60 -7.66 3.38
C GLY A 82 4.33 -7.35 4.17
N PHE A 83 3.41 -8.31 4.29
CA PHE A 83 2.21 -8.15 5.13
C PHE A 83 2.54 -8.04 6.62
N GLY A 84 3.51 -8.81 7.12
CA GLY A 84 3.95 -8.72 8.51
C GLY A 84 4.53 -7.36 8.85
N VAL A 85 5.37 -6.81 7.97
CA VAL A 85 5.95 -5.46 8.11
C VAL A 85 4.85 -4.39 8.08
N LEU A 86 3.87 -4.53 7.19
CA LEU A 86 2.74 -3.61 7.12
C LEU A 86 1.86 -3.66 8.37
N GLY A 87 1.56 -4.86 8.89
CA GLY A 87 0.82 -5.05 10.13
C GLY A 87 1.55 -4.45 11.33
N PHE A 88 2.86 -4.69 11.43
CA PHE A 88 3.70 -4.06 12.46
C PHE A 88 3.68 -2.53 12.37
N TYR A 89 3.75 -1.97 11.16
CA TYR A 89 3.65 -0.52 10.95
C TYR A 89 2.32 0.05 11.46
N ILE A 90 1.19 -0.59 11.19
CA ILE A 90 -0.12 -0.13 11.66
C ILE A 90 -0.16 -0.09 13.20
N LEU A 91 0.37 -1.12 13.86
CA LEU A 91 0.47 -1.16 15.33
C LEU A 91 1.46 -0.12 15.88
N ALA A 92 2.55 0.14 15.17
CA ALA A 92 3.55 1.12 15.55
C ALA A 92 3.00 2.55 15.48
N ILE A 93 2.15 2.87 14.51
CA ILE A 93 1.55 4.21 14.40
C ILE A 93 0.75 4.56 15.66
N ASP A 94 -0.01 3.60 16.19
CA ASP A 94 -0.86 3.82 17.37
C ASP A 94 -0.05 4.00 18.67
N THR A 95 1.21 3.55 18.68
CA THR A 95 2.06 3.57 19.89
C THR A 95 3.10 4.68 19.90
N ILE A 96 3.74 4.95 18.76
CA ILE A 96 4.88 5.90 18.67
C ILE A 96 4.66 7.03 17.66
N GLY A 97 3.49 7.09 17.01
CA GLY A 97 3.10 8.15 16.07
C GLY A 97 3.37 7.82 14.60
N TYR A 98 3.14 8.77 13.70
CA TYR A 98 3.15 8.54 12.26
C TYR A 98 4.55 8.58 11.61
N VAL A 99 5.38 9.55 11.97
CA VAL A 99 6.60 9.89 11.23
C VAL A 99 7.67 8.80 11.37
N ILE A 100 7.97 8.37 12.59
CA ILE A 100 9.04 7.39 12.84
C ILE A 100 8.71 6.04 12.20
N PRO A 101 7.54 5.42 12.44
CA PRO A 101 7.18 4.16 11.79
C PRO A 101 7.18 4.22 10.28
N SER A 102 6.75 5.34 9.69
CA SER A 102 6.70 5.51 8.24
C SER A 102 8.09 5.59 7.60
N LEU A 103 9.04 6.28 8.25
CA LEU A 103 10.43 6.31 7.78
C LEU A 103 11.09 4.93 7.92
N ILE A 104 10.85 4.24 9.05
CA ILE A 104 11.32 2.87 9.25
C ILE A 104 10.73 1.96 8.16
N LEU A 105 9.44 2.04 7.89
CA LEU A 105 8.78 1.26 6.85
C LEU A 105 9.40 1.51 5.47
N GLY A 106 9.58 2.78 5.11
CA GLY A 106 10.15 3.19 3.82
C GLY A 106 11.56 2.65 3.57
N ILE A 107 12.35 2.42 4.63
CA ILE A 107 13.72 1.89 4.53
C ILE A 107 13.76 0.37 4.72
N ALA A 108 13.05 -0.14 5.73
CA ALA A 108 13.06 -1.55 6.12
C ALA A 108 12.41 -2.45 5.07
N LEU A 109 11.34 -1.98 4.41
CA LEU A 109 10.65 -2.79 3.40
C LEU A 109 11.53 -3.04 2.15
N PRO A 110 12.16 -2.02 1.53
CA PRO A 110 13.14 -2.25 0.46
C PRO A 110 14.30 -3.14 0.90
N LEU A 111 14.82 -2.94 2.11
CA LEU A 111 15.90 -3.77 2.66
C LEU A 111 15.48 -5.24 2.78
N ALA A 112 14.30 -5.51 3.33
CA ALA A 112 13.77 -6.86 3.49
C ALA A 112 13.46 -7.54 2.15
N LEU A 113 13.09 -6.76 1.13
CA LEU A 113 12.89 -7.23 -0.24
C LEU A 113 14.19 -7.32 -1.05
N ARG A 114 15.35 -7.04 -0.44
CA ARG A 114 16.69 -7.05 -1.06
C ARG A 114 16.87 -6.05 -2.21
N PHE A 115 16.23 -4.89 -2.11
CA PHE A 115 16.46 -3.79 -3.03
C PHE A 115 17.91 -3.32 -2.92
N ARG A 116 18.60 -3.16 -4.06
CA ARG A 116 20.06 -2.93 -4.09
C ARG A 116 20.48 -1.50 -3.79
N ASP A 117 19.61 -0.51 -4.04
CA ASP A 117 19.97 0.90 -3.86
C ASP A 117 19.32 1.50 -2.60
N LEU A 118 20.01 1.30 -1.48
CA LEU A 118 19.57 1.84 -0.19
C LEU A 118 19.61 3.37 -0.15
N ARG A 119 20.46 4.01 -0.95
CA ARG A 119 20.51 5.48 -1.00
C ARG A 119 19.24 6.02 -1.61
N MET A 120 18.79 5.43 -2.71
CA MET A 120 17.51 5.77 -3.31
C MET A 120 16.33 5.45 -2.38
N ALA A 121 16.35 4.31 -1.67
CA ALA A 121 15.29 3.98 -0.71
C ALA A 121 15.18 5.01 0.43
N VAL A 122 16.31 5.42 1.00
CA VAL A 122 16.37 6.46 2.04
C VAL A 122 15.88 7.80 1.49
N LEU A 123 16.40 8.24 0.34
CA LEU A 123 16.01 9.50 -0.27
C LEU A 123 14.52 9.54 -0.61
N ALA A 124 13.99 8.46 -1.20
CA ALA A 124 12.58 8.33 -1.49
C ALA A 124 11.74 8.38 -0.21
N SER A 125 12.15 7.70 0.86
CA SER A 125 11.44 7.70 2.14
C SER A 125 11.34 9.11 2.73
N PHE A 126 12.43 9.87 2.76
CA PHE A 126 12.42 11.25 3.25
C PHE A 126 11.62 12.18 2.33
N ALA A 127 11.75 12.05 1.01
CA ALA A 127 11.02 12.87 0.05
C ALA A 127 9.50 12.61 0.13
N THR A 128 9.09 11.35 0.23
CA THR A 128 7.70 10.94 0.42
C THR A 128 7.17 11.44 1.76
N MET A 129 7.95 11.34 2.84
CA MET A 129 7.58 11.89 4.14
C MET A 129 7.33 13.41 4.07
N ALA A 130 8.28 14.15 3.50
CA ALA A 130 8.15 15.59 3.35
C ALA A 130 6.91 15.97 2.52
N PHE A 131 6.66 15.25 1.42
CA PHE A 131 5.46 15.45 0.61
C PHE A 131 4.18 15.21 1.41
N ILE A 132 4.10 14.11 2.17
CA ILE A 132 2.93 13.79 3.00
C ILE A 132 2.71 14.89 4.05
N LEU A 133 3.77 15.33 4.74
CA LEU A 133 3.69 16.43 5.71
C LEU A 133 3.13 17.69 5.05
N VAL A 134 3.62 18.07 3.87
CA VAL A 134 3.09 19.23 3.13
C VAL A 134 1.61 19.06 2.80
N VAL A 135 1.22 17.92 2.23
CA VAL A 135 -0.18 17.67 1.85
C VAL A 135 -1.09 17.69 3.08
N PHE A 136 -0.76 16.97 4.14
CA PHE A 136 -1.66 16.83 5.29
C PHE A 136 -1.66 18.05 6.20
N VAL A 137 -0.49 18.64 6.47
CA VAL A 137 -0.36 19.75 7.41
C VAL A 137 -0.67 21.09 6.73
N VAL A 138 -0.11 21.35 5.56
CA VAL A 138 -0.22 22.66 4.89
C VAL A 138 -1.49 22.74 4.04
N ILE A 139 -1.72 21.75 3.16
CA ILE A 139 -2.83 21.80 2.19
C ILE A 139 -4.15 21.41 2.88
N LEU A 140 -4.16 20.28 3.58
CA LEU A 140 -5.39 19.72 4.17
C LEU A 140 -5.67 20.21 5.59
N LYS A 141 -4.68 20.84 6.26
CA LYS A 141 -4.78 21.32 7.65
C LYS A 141 -5.35 20.25 8.60
N ARG A 142 -4.98 18.98 8.38
CA ARG A 142 -5.40 17.86 9.21
C ARG A 142 -4.27 17.49 10.18
N PRO A 143 -4.58 17.29 11.47
CA PRO A 143 -3.59 16.80 12.41
C PRO A 143 -3.21 15.37 12.03
N LEU A 144 -1.91 15.13 11.94
CA LEU A 144 -1.37 13.77 11.90
C LEU A 144 -1.46 13.15 13.30
N PRO A 145 -1.46 11.80 13.43
CA PRO A 145 -1.35 11.12 14.71
C PRO A 145 -0.22 11.72 15.53
N ALA A 146 -0.49 11.96 16.82
CA ALA A 146 0.47 12.59 17.70
C ALA A 146 1.78 11.79 17.69
N ASP A 147 2.86 12.42 17.27
CA ASP A 147 4.17 11.81 17.19
C ASP A 147 4.98 12.15 18.44
N VAL A 148 5.90 11.27 18.81
CA VAL A 148 6.92 11.58 19.83
C VAL A 148 7.73 12.82 19.44
N LEU A 149 7.77 13.15 18.14
CA LEU A 149 8.42 14.33 17.56
C LEU A 149 7.52 15.57 17.48
N ASP A 150 6.28 15.52 17.96
CA ASP A 150 5.37 16.67 17.96
C ASP A 150 5.98 17.98 18.52
N PRO A 151 6.82 17.96 19.58
CA PRO A 151 7.48 19.18 20.07
C PRO A 151 8.39 19.84 19.02
N LEU A 152 8.99 19.04 18.13
CA LEU A 152 9.90 19.50 17.07
C LEU A 152 9.11 19.89 15.82
N LEU A 153 8.05 19.15 15.49
CA LEU A 153 7.15 19.43 14.37
C LEU A 153 6.27 20.67 14.60
N GLY A 154 6.03 21.05 15.85
CA GLY A 154 5.34 22.31 16.21
C GLY A 154 6.07 23.57 15.74
N MET A 155 7.38 23.50 15.47
CA MET A 155 8.14 24.64 14.91
C MET A 155 7.94 24.82 13.38
N LEU A 156 7.33 23.83 12.71
CA LEU A 156 7.09 23.81 11.26
C LEU A 156 5.59 24.02 10.90
N ARG A 157 4.70 24.08 11.89
CA ARG A 157 3.27 24.38 11.76
C ARG A 157 3.02 25.87 11.98
#